data_AF-A0A7W1AQD2-F1
#
_entry.id   AF-A0A7W1AQD2-F1
#
_cell.length_a   1.000
_cell.length_b   1.000
_cell.length_c   1.000
_cell.angle_alpha   90.00
_cell.angle_beta   90.00
_cell.angle_gamma   90.00
#
_symmetry.space_group_name_H-M   'P 1'
#
loop_
_entity.id
_entity.type
_entity.pdbx_description
1 polymer ?
#
loop_
_entity_poly.entity_id
_entity_poly.type
_entity_poly.pdbx_seq_one_letter_code
_entity_poly.pdbx_strand_id
1 'polypeptide(L)' 'MQHVRYAIAPVILALTIIALGEAHAQYPARPLRWVVPYTPGGITDSVTRIVTQKIQDGMGQPVVVENRPGANSIVGA' A
#
# COMPACT_ATOMS: atom_id res chain seq x y z
N MET A 1 24.86 36.10 30.35
CA MET A 1 23.68 35.20 30.26
C MET A 1 22.99 35.18 28.87
N GLN A 2 23.51 35.87 27.83
CA GLN A 2 22.90 35.87 26.50
C GLN A 2 23.30 34.65 25.64
N HIS A 3 24.53 34.12 25.78
CA HIS A 3 25.01 32.96 25.01
C HIS A 3 24.24 31.65 25.27
N VAL A 4 23.74 31.46 26.50
CA VAL A 4 22.90 30.30 26.86
C VAL A 4 21.57 30.33 26.09
N ARG A 5 21.01 31.52 25.82
CA ARG A 5 19.73 31.66 25.09
C ARG A 5 19.87 31.27 23.61
N TYR A 6 21.04 31.52 23.01
CA TYR A 6 21.34 31.15 21.62
C TYR A 6 21.64 29.65 21.44
N ALA A 7 22.07 28.95 22.50
CA ALA A 7 22.35 27.52 22.45
C ALA A 7 21.08 26.63 22.56
N ILE A 8 19.97 27.16 23.10
CA ILE A 8 18.75 26.38 23.33
C ILE A 8 17.95 26.16 22.02
N ALA A 9 17.94 27.16 21.13
CA ALA A 9 17.24 27.09 19.86
C ALA A 9 17.69 25.93 18.93
N PRO A 10 19.00 25.70 18.69
CA PRO A 10 19.44 24.59 17.84
C PRO A 10 19.19 23.22 18.48
N VAL A 11 19.21 23.12 19.81
CA VAL A 11 18.94 21.87 20.54
C VAL A 11 17.47 21.45 20.41
N ILE A 12 16.54 22.41 20.50
CA ILE A 12 15.11 22.15 20.30
C ILE A 12 14.84 21.68 18.86
N LEU A 13 15.51 22.30 17.88
CA LEU A 13 15.38 21.92 16.47
C LEU A 13 15.91 20.51 16.19
N ALA A 14 17.07 20.16 16.77
CA ALA A 14 17.64 18.82 16.64
C ALA A 14 16.74 17.74 17.27
N LEU A 15 16.13 18.02 18.43
CA LEU A 15 15.19 17.11 19.09
C LEU A 15 13.89 16.91 18.31
N THR A 16 13.40 17.93 17.59
CA THR A 16 12.19 17.80 16.75
C THR A 16 12.43 16.93 15.52
N ILE A 17 13.64 16.98 14.94
CA ILE A 17 14.01 16.14 13.79
C ILE A 17 14.11 14.66 14.19
N ILE A 18 14.62 14.36 15.39
CA ILE A 18 14.73 12.98 15.89
C ILE A 18 13.34 12.44 16.29
N ALA A 19 12.40 13.30 16.70
CA ALA A 19 11.04 12.92 17.06
C ALA A 19 10.11 12.69 15.86
N LEU A 20 10.49 13.16 14.66
CA LEU A 20 9.87 12.80 13.40
C LEU A 20 10.29 11.37 13.05
N GLY A 21 9.67 10.38 13.70
CA GLY A 21 9.88 8.97 13.40
C GLY A 21 9.65 8.64 11.92
N GLU A 22 10.16 7.49 11.48
CA GLU A 22 10.04 7.09 10.08
C GLU A 22 8.56 6.99 9.67
N ALA A 23 8.18 7.79 8.68
CA ALA A 23 6.86 7.74 8.06
C ALA A 23 6.77 6.48 7.17
N HIS A 24 6.60 5.31 7.79
CA HIS A 24 6.25 4.11 7.06
C HIS A 24 4.80 4.23 6.59
N ALA A 25 4.62 4.26 5.26
CA ALA A 25 3.28 4.20 4.69
C ALA A 25 2.62 2.88 5.12
N GLN A 26 1.48 2.98 5.79
CA GLN A 26 0.68 1.82 6.16
C GLN A 26 0.27 1.08 4.88
N TYR A 27 0.57 -0.20 4.77
CA TYR A 27 0.13 -0.99 3.63
C TYR A 27 -1.40 -1.15 3.68
N PRO A 28 -2.11 -0.99 2.54
CA PRO A 28 -1.62 -0.54 1.24
C PRO A 28 -1.63 0.99 1.12
N ALA A 29 -0.54 1.53 0.56
CA ALA A 29 -0.45 2.96 0.24
C ALA A 29 -1.12 3.33 -1.08
N ARG A 30 -1.53 2.35 -1.89
CA ARG A 30 -2.10 2.52 -3.23
C ARG A 30 -3.04 1.36 -3.59
N PRO A 31 -3.91 1.52 -4.59
CA PRO A 31 -4.74 0.42 -5.08
C PRO A 31 -3.93 -0.82 -5.44
N LEU A 32 -4.46 -1.99 -5.08
CA LEU A 32 -3.86 -3.28 -5.41
C LEU A 32 -4.31 -3.73 -6.79
N ARG A 33 -3.43 -4.43 -7.52
CA ARG A 33 -3.75 -5.08 -8.80
C ARG A 33 -3.73 -6.58 -8.59
N TRP A 34 -4.85 -7.23 -8.84
CA TRP A 34 -4.99 -8.67 -8.77
C TRP A 34 -4.94 -9.25 -10.18
N VAL A 35 -3.91 -10.02 -10.50
CA VAL A 35 -3.79 -10.67 -11.81
C VAL A 35 -4.55 -11.99 -11.80
N VAL A 36 -5.47 -12.15 -12.74
CA VAL A 36 -6.18 -13.41 -12.98
C VAL A 36 -5.68 -13.99 -14.29
N PRO A 37 -4.99 -15.14 -14.30
CA PRO A 37 -4.40 -15.69 -15.51
C PRO A 37 -5.40 -16.48 -16.38
N TYR A 38 -6.66 -16.06 -16.35
CA TYR A 38 -7.78 -16.68 -17.06
C TYR A 38 -8.61 -15.60 -17.76
N THR A 39 -9.40 -16.02 -18.75
CA THR A 39 -10.32 -15.13 -19.46
C THR A 39 -11.36 -14.53 -18.52
N PRO A 40 -11.81 -13.27 -18.76
CA PRO A 40 -12.90 -12.66 -17.99
C PRO A 40 -14.18 -13.51 -18.02
N GLY A 41 -14.94 -13.51 -16.92
CA GLY A 41 -16.22 -14.22 -16.83
C GLY A 41 -16.15 -15.73 -16.56
N GLY A 42 -14.96 -16.32 -16.49
CA GLY A 42 -14.78 -17.70 -16.02
C GLY A 42 -14.93 -17.82 -14.50
N ILE A 43 -15.02 -19.06 -13.99
CA ILE A 43 -15.18 -19.35 -12.55
C ILE A 43 -14.10 -18.63 -11.72
N THR A 44 -12.84 -18.67 -12.15
CA THR A 44 -11.74 -18.01 -11.45
C THR A 44 -11.93 -16.50 -11.37
N ASP A 45 -12.34 -15.85 -12.47
CA ASP A 45 -12.61 -14.40 -12.48
C ASP A 45 -13.77 -14.04 -11.55
N SER A 46 -14.87 -14.81 -11.58
CA SER A 46 -16.03 -14.60 -10.71
C SER A 46 -15.67 -14.73 -9.23
N VAL A 47 -14.94 -15.79 -8.86
CA VAL A 47 -14.50 -16.02 -7.48
C VAL A 47 -13.52 -14.93 -7.05
N THR A 48 -12.56 -14.56 -7.90
CA THR A 48 -11.64 -13.46 -7.60
C THR A 48 -12.41 -12.18 -7.29
N ARG A 49 -13.41 -11.80 -8.11
CA ARG A 49 -14.20 -10.58 -7.89
C ARG A 49 -14.92 -10.57 -6.53
N ILE A 50 -15.49 -11.70 -6.13
CA ILE A 50 -16.15 -11.85 -4.81
C ILE A 50 -15.13 -11.67 -3.68
N VAL A 51 -13.97 -12.33 -3.78
CA VAL A 51 -12.91 -12.26 -2.77
C VAL A 51 -12.34 -10.85 -2.68
N THR A 52 -12.05 -10.22 -3.81
CA THR A 52 -11.47 -8.87 -3.84
C THR A 52 -12.42 -7.83 -3.30
N GLN A 53 -13.74 -7.95 -3.52
CA GLN A 53 -14.74 -7.08 -2.90
C GLN A 53 -14.63 -7.14 -1.36
N LYS A 54 -14.53 -8.35 -0.80
CA LYS A 54 -14.40 -8.49 0.67
C LYS A 54 -13.08 -7.94 1.22
N ILE A 55 -12.00 -8.07 0.46
CA ILE A 55 -10.69 -7.48 0.83
C ILE A 55 -10.78 -5.95 0.82
N GLN A 56 -11.43 -5.36 -0.18
CA GLN A 56 -11.63 -3.91 -0.27
C GLN A 56 -12.34 -3.37 0.98
N ASP A 57 -13.39 -4.05 1.45
CA ASP A 57 -14.14 -3.66 2.65
C ASP A 57 -13.26 -3.57 3.91
N GLY A 58 -12.31 -4.50 4.07
CA GLY A 58 -11.43 -4.55 5.25
C GLY A 58 -10.19 -3.68 5.15
N MET A 59 -9.75 -3.36 3.94
CA MET A 59 -8.45 -2.74 3.68
C MET A 59 -8.56 -1.25 3.32
N GLY A 60 -9.75 -0.77 2.93
CA GLY A 60 -10.00 0.64 2.60
C GLY A 60 -9.32 1.12 1.32
N GLN A 61 -8.65 0.23 0.59
CA GLN A 61 -7.99 0.51 -0.68
C GLN A 61 -8.65 -0.31 -1.80
N PRO A 62 -8.81 0.26 -3.01
CA PRO A 62 -9.37 -0.48 -4.12
C PRO A 62 -8.47 -1.66 -4.53
N VAL A 63 -9.10 -2.75 -4.99
CA VAL A 63 -8.44 -3.90 -5.61
C VAL A 63 -8.96 -4.01 -7.04
N VAL A 64 -8.07 -3.90 -8.01
CA VAL A 64 -8.37 -3.91 -9.44
C VAL A 64 -8.04 -5.29 -10.01
N VAL A 65 -9.04 -5.98 -10.55
CA VAL A 65 -8.87 -7.28 -11.20
C VAL A 65 -8.41 -7.09 -12.65
N GLU A 66 -7.26 -7.66 -12.99
CA GLU A 66 -6.70 -7.68 -14.35
C GLU A 66 -6.61 -9.10 -14.89
N ASN A 67 -7.42 -9.40 -15.91
CA ASN A 67 -7.35 -10.67 -16.60
C ASN A 67 -6.19 -10.69 -17.61
N ARG A 68 -5.23 -11.58 -17.42
CA ARG A 68 -4.09 -11.80 -18.30
C ARG A 68 -3.98 -13.27 -18.72
N PRO A 69 -4.88 -13.74 -19.62
CA PRO A 69 -4.86 -15.12 -20.06
C PRO A 69 -3.59 -15.43 -20.87
N GLY A 70 -3.08 -16.65 -20.76
CA GLY A 70 -1.96 -17.13 -21.57
C GLY A 70 -1.01 -18.06 -20.82
N ALA A 71 -0.11 -18.70 -21.58
CA ALA A 71 0.99 -19.53 -21.08
C ALA A 71 0.57 -20.59 -20.03
N ASN A 72 -0.58 -21.25 -20.20
CA ASN A 72 -1.11 -22.22 -19.22
C ASN A 72 -1.13 -21.68 -17.78
N SER A 73 -1.57 -20.44 -17.63
CA SER A 73 -1.65 -19.69 -16.37
C SER A 73 -0.33 -19.18 -15.78
N ILE A 74 0.82 -19.40 -16.44
CA ILE A 74 2.13 -18.89 -15.99
C ILE A 74 2.15 -17.36 -15.86
N VAL A 75 1.31 -16.64 -16.59
CA VAL A 75 1.24 -15.17 -16.55
C VAL A 75 0.82 -14.62 -15.17
N GLY A 76 0.17 -15.44 -14.34
CA GLY A 76 -0.27 -15.05 -12.99
C GLY A 76 0.23 -15.97 -11.87
N ALA A 77 1.21 -16.83 -12.16
CA ALA A 77 1.89 -17.67 -11.17
C ALA A 77 2.96 -16.89 -10.40
#